data_AF-A0A4U5NW15-F1
#
_entry.id   AF-A0A4U5NW15-F1
#
_cell.length_a   1.000
_cell.length_b   1.000
_cell.length_c   1.000
_cell.angle_alpha   90.00
_cell.angle_beta   90.00
_cell.angle_gamma   90.00
#
_symmetry.space_group_name_H-M   'P 1'
#
loop_
_entity.id
_entity.type
_entity.pdbx_description
1 polymer ?
#
loop_
_entity_poly.entity_id
_entity_poly.type
_entity_poly.pdbx_seq_one_letter_code
_entity_poly.pdbx_strand_id
1 'polypeptide(L)'
;MLHNFYRYSSNAAQHGARSHKNRSDGEKHVNANGTAAVTANGAATVTANGAATVTANGAATVTANGAATVTANGAATVTANGAATVNFFLEFFNLLTQSRV
;
A
#
# COMPACT_ATOMS: atom_id res chain seq x y z
N MET A 1 -31.83 0.87 -45.91
CA MET A 1 -30.77 0.75 -44.89
C MET A 1 -31.45 0.40 -43.58
N LEU A 2 -31.40 -0.87 -43.19
CA LEU A 2 -32.18 -1.40 -42.06
C LEU A 2 -31.39 -1.22 -40.75
N HIS A 3 -31.95 -0.45 -39.82
CA HIS A 3 -31.55 -0.43 -38.42
C HIS A 3 -31.95 -1.76 -37.78
N ASN A 4 -31.03 -2.42 -37.08
CA ASN A 4 -31.42 -3.46 -36.14
C ASN A 4 -30.62 -3.35 -34.85
N PHE A 5 -31.32 -3.00 -33.78
CA PHE A 5 -30.86 -3.06 -32.40
C PHE A 5 -30.92 -4.52 -31.93
N TYR A 6 -29.89 -5.00 -31.25
CA TYR A 6 -30.07 -6.01 -30.20
C TYR A 6 -29.20 -5.65 -28.99
N ARG A 7 -29.87 -5.56 -27.84
CA ARG A 7 -29.32 -5.16 -26.54
C ARG A 7 -28.68 -6.35 -25.80
N TYR A 8 -27.71 -5.99 -24.96
CA TYR A 8 -27.33 -6.58 -23.67
C TYR A 8 -26.90 -8.06 -23.61
N SER A 9 -25.64 -8.29 -23.23
CA SER A 9 -25.30 -9.30 -22.22
C SER A 9 -24.27 -8.71 -21.27
N SER A 10 -24.75 -8.37 -20.07
CA SER A 10 -23.94 -7.96 -18.92
C SER A 10 -23.52 -9.22 -18.18
N ASN A 11 -22.22 -9.38 -17.94
CA ASN A 11 -21.61 -9.90 -16.70
C ASN A 11 -20.21 -10.44 -16.97
N ALA A 12 -19.19 -9.70 -16.55
CA ALA A 12 -18.04 -10.28 -15.85
C ALA A 12 -17.20 -9.15 -15.23
N ALA A 13 -17.10 -9.18 -13.90
CA ALA A 13 -16.04 -8.54 -13.11
C ALA A 13 -15.97 -7.00 -13.15
N GLN A 14 -17.07 -6.36 -12.75
CA GLN A 14 -16.89 -5.25 -11.83
C GLN A 14 -16.32 -5.85 -10.53
N HIS A 15 -15.09 -5.47 -10.16
CA HIS A 15 -14.53 -5.40 -8.80
C HIS A 15 -13.00 -5.48 -8.91
N GLY A 16 -12.33 -4.32 -8.96
CA GLY A 16 -10.86 -4.30 -8.92
C GLY A 16 -10.16 -3.10 -9.52
N ALA A 17 -10.85 -2.00 -9.83
CA ALA A 17 -10.18 -0.76 -10.20
C ALA A 17 -11.10 0.45 -10.00
N ARG A 18 -11.53 0.72 -8.75
CA ARG A 18 -11.81 2.12 -8.39
C ARG A 18 -10.47 2.83 -8.29
N SER A 19 -9.91 3.17 -9.45
CA SER A 19 -8.89 4.20 -9.58
C SER A 19 -9.57 5.52 -9.24
N HIS A 20 -9.76 5.77 -7.94
CA HIS A 20 -9.95 7.11 -7.45
C HIS A 20 -8.64 7.82 -7.75
N LYS A 21 -8.63 8.59 -8.85
CA LYS A 21 -7.67 9.68 -9.03
C LYS A 21 -7.91 10.68 -7.89
N ASN A 22 -7.36 10.40 -6.72
CA ASN A 22 -7.26 11.40 -5.68
C ASN A 22 -6.00 12.22 -5.94
N ARG A 23 -6.19 13.48 -6.30
CA ARG A 23 -5.14 14.50 -6.22
C ARG A 23 -4.86 14.75 -4.74
N SER A 24 -4.12 13.86 -4.11
CA SER A 24 -3.58 14.08 -2.77
C SER A 24 -2.17 13.51 -2.80
N ASP A 25 -1.16 14.36 -2.65
CA ASP A 25 0.26 13.97 -2.68
C ASP A 25 0.66 12.96 -1.58
N GLY A 26 -0.28 12.50 -0.75
CA GLY A 26 -0.04 11.60 0.37
C GLY A 26 -0.42 10.13 0.13
N GLU A 27 -1.55 9.80 -0.49
CA GLU A 27 -2.11 8.43 -0.39
C GLU A 27 -1.90 7.58 -1.66
N LYS A 28 -1.40 6.34 -1.51
CA LYS A 28 -1.11 5.40 -2.61
C LYS A 28 -1.74 4.04 -2.36
N HIS A 29 -2.35 3.48 -3.41
CA HIS A 29 -2.94 2.13 -3.40
C HIS A 29 -2.38 1.34 -4.59
N VAL A 30 -1.76 0.19 -4.35
CA VAL A 30 -1.11 -0.62 -5.38
C VAL A 30 -1.47 -2.09 -5.23
N ASN A 31 -1.78 -2.73 -6.35
CA ASN A 31 -1.95 -4.18 -6.45
C ASN A 31 -1.01 -4.72 -7.55
N ALA A 32 -0.17 -5.69 -7.22
CA ALA A 32 0.80 -6.27 -8.13
C ALA A 32 0.76 -7.81 -8.11
N ASN A 33 0.77 -8.42 -9.30
CA ASN A 33 0.87 -9.88 -9.45
C ASN A 33 2.30 -10.42 -9.23
N GLY A 34 3.28 -9.53 -9.05
CA GLY A 34 4.68 -9.86 -8.80
C GLY A 34 5.24 -8.96 -7.72
N THR A 35 6.33 -8.25 -8.03
CA THR A 35 6.95 -7.31 -7.09
C THR A 35 6.30 -5.93 -7.13
N ALA A 36 6.10 -5.31 -5.97
CA ALA A 36 5.65 -3.92 -5.84
C ALA A 36 6.68 -3.07 -5.10
N ALA A 37 6.94 -1.85 -5.58
CA ALA A 37 7.71 -0.83 -4.88
C ALA A 37 6.91 0.48 -4.83
N VAL A 38 6.65 1.00 -3.62
CA VAL A 38 5.75 2.15 -3.42
C VAL A 38 6.37 3.17 -2.48
N THR A 39 6.28 4.44 -2.86
CA THR A 39 6.64 5.58 -2.01
C THR A 39 5.45 6.52 -1.91
N ALA A 40 5.07 6.87 -0.68
CA ALA A 40 3.91 7.71 -0.38
C ALA A 40 4.28 8.78 0.68
N ASN A 41 3.92 10.04 0.45
CA ASN A 41 4.14 11.10 1.46
C ASN A 41 3.07 11.09 2.57
N GLY A 42 2.10 10.20 2.48
CA GLY A 42 1.02 9.99 3.45
C GLY A 42 0.81 8.49 3.61
N ALA A 43 -0.41 7.99 3.41
CA ALA A 43 -0.71 6.58 3.59
C ALA A 43 -0.38 5.71 2.35
N ALA A 44 0.03 4.46 2.56
CA ALA A 44 0.24 3.48 1.50
C ALA A 44 -0.51 2.18 1.81
N THR A 45 -1.25 1.66 0.83
CA THR A 45 -1.84 0.30 0.87
C THR A 45 -1.32 -0.50 -0.31
N VAL A 46 -0.66 -1.63 -0.04
CA VAL A 46 -0.02 -2.45 -1.09
C VAL A 46 -0.37 -3.91 -0.93
N THR A 47 -0.82 -4.54 -2.02
CA THR A 47 -0.99 -5.98 -2.13
C THR A 47 -0.08 -6.51 -3.22
N ALA A 48 0.74 -7.52 -2.91
CA ALA A 48 1.67 -8.15 -3.85
C ALA A 48 1.63 -9.68 -3.78
N ASN A 49 1.51 -10.36 -4.91
CA ASN A 49 1.67 -11.82 -4.96
C ASN A 49 3.14 -12.26 -4.91
N GLY A 50 4.08 -11.32 -5.10
CA GLY A 50 5.51 -11.52 -4.91
C GLY A 50 6.03 -10.71 -3.73
N ALA A 51 7.13 -9.99 -3.94
CA ALA A 51 7.72 -9.14 -2.91
C ALA A 51 7.10 -7.73 -2.89
N ALA A 52 7.09 -7.07 -1.73
CA ALA A 52 6.64 -5.69 -1.58
C ALA A 52 7.67 -4.85 -0.82
N THR A 53 8.02 -3.68 -1.37
CA THR A 53 8.83 -2.67 -0.68
C THR A 53 8.03 -1.38 -0.59
N VAL A 54 7.76 -0.88 0.61
CA VAL A 54 6.90 0.29 0.82
C VAL A 54 7.60 1.30 1.72
N THR A 55 7.56 2.57 1.32
CA THR A 55 7.99 3.71 2.13
C THR A 55 6.84 4.70 2.25
N ALA A 56 6.40 4.98 3.48
CA ALA A 56 5.28 5.87 3.75
C ALA A 56 5.63 6.87 4.85
N ASN A 57 5.47 8.18 4.61
CA ASN A 57 5.61 9.16 5.70
C ASN A 57 4.39 9.15 6.65
N GLY A 58 3.28 8.52 6.24
CA GLY A 58 2.12 8.27 7.08
C GLY A 58 1.99 6.80 7.46
N ALA A 59 0.78 6.25 7.35
CA ALA A 59 0.50 4.85 7.66
C ALA A 59 0.78 3.92 6.46
N ALA A 60 1.31 2.73 6.70
CA ALA A 60 1.51 1.71 5.67
C ALA A 60 0.73 0.43 5.99
N THR A 61 0.01 -0.11 5.01
CA THR A 61 -0.61 -1.44 5.09
C THR A 61 -0.12 -2.27 3.92
N VAL A 62 0.54 -3.40 4.20
CA VAL A 62 1.17 -4.23 3.17
C VAL A 62 0.79 -5.69 3.34
N THR A 63 0.32 -6.30 2.25
CA THR A 63 0.06 -7.72 2.15
C THR A 63 0.93 -8.30 1.03
N ALA A 64 1.81 -9.24 1.36
CA ALA A 64 2.69 -9.88 0.38
C ALA A 64 2.66 -11.42 0.51
N ASN A 65 2.53 -12.15 -0.60
CA ASN A 65 2.73 -13.60 -0.56
C ASN A 65 4.22 -13.97 -0.52
N GLY A 66 5.11 -13.05 -0.92
CA GLY A 66 6.56 -13.19 -0.80
C GLY A 66 7.12 -12.42 0.40
N ALA A 67 8.25 -11.75 0.19
CA ALA A 67 8.87 -10.90 1.20
C ALA A 67 8.25 -9.49 1.24
N ALA A 68 8.10 -8.91 2.42
CA ALA A 68 7.65 -7.54 2.61
C ALA A 68 8.69 -6.71 3.40
N THR A 69 9.04 -5.54 2.88
CA THR A 69 9.86 -4.54 3.56
C THR A 69 9.08 -3.24 3.62
N VAL A 70 8.84 -2.73 4.82
CA VAL A 70 8.04 -1.53 5.04
C VAL A 70 8.80 -0.54 5.90
N THR A 71 8.88 0.71 5.44
CA THR A 71 9.36 1.84 6.20
C THR A 71 8.21 2.82 6.38
N ALA A 72 7.81 3.10 7.62
CA ALA A 72 6.74 4.04 7.92
C ALA A 72 7.14 5.02 9.03
N ASN A 73 6.82 6.30 8.89
CA ASN A 73 6.98 7.25 10.00
C ASN A 73 5.76 7.22 10.95
N GLY A 74 4.60 6.79 10.44
CA GLY A 74 3.38 6.61 11.22
C GLY A 74 3.20 5.15 11.68
N ALA A 75 2.03 4.58 11.41
CA ALA A 75 1.71 3.19 11.72
C ALA A 75 2.08 2.25 10.56
N ALA A 76 2.38 0.98 10.85
CA ALA A 76 2.56 -0.03 9.81
C ALA A 76 1.90 -1.35 10.21
N THR A 77 1.15 -1.90 9.26
CA THR A 77 0.55 -3.23 9.33
C THR A 77 1.10 -4.05 8.18
N VAL A 78 1.75 -5.17 8.48
CA VAL A 78 2.38 -6.02 7.46
C VAL A 78 1.95 -7.47 7.64
N THR A 79 1.41 -8.03 6.57
CA THR A 79 1.11 -9.45 6.44
C THR A 79 1.98 -9.99 5.32
N ALA A 80 2.94 -10.85 5.64
CA ALA A 80 3.75 -11.54 4.64
C ALA A 80 3.73 -13.05 4.88
N ASN A 81 3.55 -13.84 3.82
CA ASN A 81 3.73 -15.29 3.93
C ASN A 81 5.23 -15.68 3.96
N GLY A 82 6.09 -14.82 3.41
CA GLY A 82 7.54 -14.95 3.48
C GLY A 82 8.15 -14.13 4.62
N ALA A 83 9.29 -13.49 4.36
CA ALA A 83 9.95 -12.62 5.34
C ALA A 83 9.22 -11.27 5.44
N ALA A 84 9.09 -10.73 6.66
CA ALA A 84 8.58 -9.39 6.91
C ALA A 84 9.62 -8.55 7.66
N THR A 85 9.93 -7.36 7.17
CA THR A 85 10.76 -6.36 7.84
C THR A 85 9.97 -5.05 7.94
N VAL A 86 9.88 -4.49 9.14
CA VAL A 86 9.19 -3.23 9.40
C VAL A 86 10.11 -2.27 10.14
N ASN A 87 10.36 -1.12 9.52
CA ASN A 87 11.17 -0.04 10.04
C ASN A 87 10.25 1.15 10.36
N PHE A 88 10.38 1.66 11.58
CA PHE A 88 9.69 2.87 12.00
C PHE A 88 10.67 4.00 12.23
N PHE A 89 10.37 5.17 11.70
CA PHE A 89 11.10 6.39 12.00
C PHE A 89 10.49 7.02 13.26
N LEU A 90 10.87 6.52 14.45
CA LEU A 90 10.47 7.14 15.71
C LEU A 90 11.31 8.40 15.94
N GLU A 91 10.69 9.59 15.95
CA GLU A 91 11.37 10.83 16.36
C GLU A 91 11.64 10.92 17.88
N PHE A 92 11.35 9.87 18.68
CA PHE A 92 11.46 9.91 20.15
C PHE A 92 12.61 9.07 20.73
N PHE A 93 13.83 9.29 20.24
CA PHE A 93 15.05 8.92 21.00
C PHE A 93 15.68 10.13 21.69
N ASN A 94 14.86 11.05 22.24
CA ASN A 94 15.36 12.15 23.08
C ASN A 94 14.79 12.17 24.52
N LEU A 95 14.34 11.02 25.06
CA LEU A 95 13.82 10.92 26.44
C LEU A 95 14.76 10.22 27.43
N LEU A 96 16.07 10.12 27.17
CA LEU A 96 17.03 9.53 28.13
C LEU A 96 18.17 10.47 28.56
N THR A 97 18.11 11.77 28.24
CA THR A 97 19.11 12.76 28.67
C THR A 97 18.53 13.86 29.58
N GLN A 98 17.42 13.58 30.28
CA GLN A 98 16.98 14.39 31.43
C GLN A 98 16.69 13.51 32.65
N SER A 99 17.74 12.98 33.27
CA SER A 99 17.82 12.76 34.72
C SER A 99 19.15 12.10 35.04
N ARG A 100 20.18 12.93 35.21
CA ARG A 100 21.15 12.66 36.27
C ARG A 100 21.15 13.91 37.14
N VAL A 101 20.46 13.75 38.27
CA VAL A 101 20.61 14.56 39.48
C VAL A 101 22.09 14.60 39.86
#